data_AF-A0A1Q9EME8-F1
#
_entry.id   AF-A0A1Q9EME8-F1
#
_cell.length_a   1.000
_cell.length_b   1.000
_cell.length_c   1.000
_cell.angle_alpha   90.00
_cell.angle_beta   90.00
_cell.angle_gamma   90.00
#
_symmetry.space_group_name_H-M   'P 1'
#
loop_
_entity.id
_entity.type
_entity.pdbx_description
1 polymer ?
#
loop_
_entity_poly.entity_id
_entity_poly.type
_entity_poly.pdbx_seq_one_letter_code
_entity_poly.pdbx_strand_id
1 'polypeptide(L)'
;MAHQVYTQSDAGHISVLGGWASGIFRRCAGEVITTIATLGELNAYNQRVFEAACDALEKELPRLPEALRLRLDSALKQVNHNPSDSFVRILRNVVGPGSDRRQACPMFWRGQCKWGPKCKLSHDSSSFENTMESGSWRPPSQSGGKSVGFKQSSDLFKADRCGALW
;
A
#
# COMPACT_ATOMS: atom_id res chain seq x y z
N MET A 1 -45.47 6.83 40.11
CA MET A 1 -45.44 5.51 39.44
C MET A 1 -44.79 5.71 38.08
N ALA A 2 -43.49 5.43 37.97
CA ALA A 2 -42.73 5.59 36.74
C ALA A 2 -42.22 4.20 36.33
N HIS A 3 -42.62 3.72 35.16
CA HIS A 3 -42.16 2.46 34.59
C HIS A 3 -40.93 2.74 33.72
N GLN A 4 -39.76 2.25 34.13
CA GLN A 4 -38.57 2.16 33.31
C GLN A 4 -38.70 0.95 32.37
N VAL A 5 -38.66 1.20 31.06
CA VAL A 5 -38.56 0.16 30.03
C VAL A 5 -37.09 -0.01 29.71
N TYR A 6 -36.52 -1.13 30.13
CA TYR A 6 -35.14 -1.53 29.84
C TYR A 6 -35.14 -2.34 28.53
N THR A 7 -34.63 -1.78 27.43
CA THR A 7 -34.44 -2.54 26.19
C THR A 7 -33.10 -3.27 26.25
N GLN A 8 -33.18 -4.58 26.46
CA GLN A 8 -32.06 -5.51 26.49
C GLN A 8 -31.63 -5.80 25.04
N SER A 9 -30.54 -5.18 24.60
CA SER A 9 -29.96 -5.41 23.28
C SER A 9 -29.11 -6.68 23.33
N ASP A 10 -29.70 -7.80 22.91
CA ASP A 10 -29.02 -9.07 22.72
C ASP A 10 -27.85 -8.91 21.73
N ALA A 11 -26.64 -9.07 22.24
CA ALA A 11 -25.44 -9.27 21.43
C ALA A 11 -25.49 -10.69 20.83
N GLY A 12 -26.32 -10.85 19.79
CA GLY A 12 -26.36 -12.04 18.96
C GLY A 12 -25.02 -12.23 18.27
N HIS A 13 -24.24 -13.19 18.77
CA HIS A 13 -23.03 -13.72 18.16
C HIS A 13 -23.42 -14.49 16.87
N ILE A 14 -23.46 -13.78 15.74
CA ILE A 14 -23.73 -14.35 14.41
C ILE A 14 -22.46 -15.06 13.92
N SER A 15 -22.25 -16.30 14.36
CA SER A 15 -21.31 -17.24 13.75
C SER A 15 -22.04 -18.02 12.66
N VAL A 16 -22.26 -17.39 11.50
CA VAL A 16 -23.07 -17.97 10.42
C VAL A 16 -22.25 -17.97 9.12
N LEU A 17 -21.91 -19.19 8.68
CA LEU A 17 -21.61 -19.61 7.29
C LEU A 17 -20.23 -19.32 6.69
N GLY A 18 -19.20 -19.98 7.22
CA GLY A 18 -17.97 -20.24 6.48
C GLY A 18 -18.11 -21.49 5.60
N GLY A 19 -18.45 -21.36 4.31
CA GLY A 19 -18.35 -22.51 3.41
C GLY A 19 -18.83 -22.35 1.97
N TRP A 20 -19.82 -21.52 1.69
CA TRP A 20 -20.44 -21.45 0.34
C TRP A 20 -20.05 -20.22 -0.48
N ALA A 21 -19.31 -19.26 0.10
CA ALA A 21 -19.08 -17.94 -0.50
C ALA A 21 -17.99 -17.90 -1.59
N SER A 22 -17.11 -18.90 -1.69
CA SER A 22 -15.90 -18.77 -2.54
C SER A 22 -16.16 -18.83 -4.04
N GLY A 23 -17.26 -19.46 -4.49
CA GLY A 23 -17.57 -19.62 -5.92
C GLY A 23 -18.40 -18.48 -6.52
N ILE A 24 -19.35 -17.93 -5.75
CA ILE A 24 -20.28 -16.89 -6.23
C ILE A 24 -19.60 -15.51 -6.22
N PHE A 25 -18.67 -15.26 -5.29
CA PHE A 25 -18.01 -13.96 -5.15
C PHE A 25 -17.20 -13.52 -6.38
N ARG A 26 -16.70 -14.47 -7.19
CA ARG A 26 -15.81 -14.14 -8.31
C ARG A 26 -16.49 -13.33 -9.42
N ARG A 27 -17.83 -13.42 -9.56
CA ARG A 27 -18.57 -12.64 -10.57
C ARG A 27 -18.94 -11.22 -10.11
N CYS A 28 -18.85 -10.92 -8.81
CA CYS A 28 -19.42 -9.69 -8.26
C CYS A 28 -18.40 -8.59 -7.94
N ALA A 29 -17.08 -8.84 -8.04
CA ALA A 29 -16.07 -7.84 -7.65
C ALA A 29 -16.21 -6.52 -8.45
N GLY A 30 -16.50 -6.60 -9.75
CA GLY A 30 -16.74 -5.42 -10.58
C GLY A 30 -18.01 -4.66 -10.22
N GLU A 31 -19.07 -5.38 -9.85
CA GLU A 31 -20.34 -4.78 -9.39
C GLU A 31 -20.14 -4.08 -8.05
N VAL A 32 -19.48 -4.72 -7.09
CA VAL A 32 -19.15 -4.16 -5.78
C VAL A 32 -18.35 -2.86 -5.94
N ILE A 33 -17.32 -2.84 -6.80
CA ILE A 33 -16.54 -1.61 -7.07
C ILE A 33 -17.42 -0.53 -7.70
N THR A 34 -18.31 -0.90 -8.62
CA THR A 34 -19.23 0.05 -9.23
C THR A 34 -20.17 0.65 -8.19
N THR A 35 -20.71 -0.17 -7.29
CA THR A 35 -21.55 0.29 -6.17
C THR A 35 -20.78 1.23 -5.25
N ILE A 36 -19.56 0.87 -4.82
CA ILE A 36 -18.72 1.75 -3.99
C ILE A 36 -18.45 3.09 -4.69
N ALA A 37 -18.11 3.05 -5.98
CA ALA A 37 -17.87 4.26 -6.76
C ALA A 37 -19.11 5.14 -6.83
N THR A 38 -20.28 4.57 -7.11
CA THR A 38 -21.54 5.32 -7.11
C THR A 38 -21.90 5.89 -5.74
N LEU A 39 -21.62 5.17 -4.65
CA LEU A 39 -21.82 5.68 -3.29
C LEU A 39 -20.87 6.84 -2.98
N GLY A 40 -19.61 6.76 -3.44
CA GLY A 40 -18.65 7.85 -3.34
C GLY A 40 -19.06 9.09 -4.12
N GLU A 41 -19.54 8.92 -5.36
CA GLU A 41 -20.08 9.99 -6.20
C GLU A 41 -21.27 10.70 -5.55
N LEU A 42 -22.15 9.94 -4.88
CA LEU A 42 -23.30 10.46 -4.12
C LEU A 42 -22.94 11.00 -2.73
N ASN A 43 -21.67 10.91 -2.32
CA ASN A 43 -21.19 11.24 -0.98
C ASN A 43 -21.97 10.50 0.15
N ALA A 44 -22.47 9.30 -0.16
CA ALA A 44 -23.23 8.46 0.76
C ALA A 44 -22.29 7.50 1.50
N TYR A 45 -21.44 8.07 2.37
CA TYR A 45 -20.45 7.29 3.11
C TYR A 45 -21.10 6.44 4.21
N ASN A 46 -20.82 5.13 4.18
CA ASN A 46 -21.17 4.20 5.24
C ASN A 46 -19.96 3.32 5.55
N GLN A 47 -19.35 3.54 6.72
CA GLN A 47 -18.13 2.85 7.15
C GLN A 47 -18.23 1.33 7.04
N ARG A 48 -19.32 0.74 7.55
CA ARG A 48 -19.49 -0.74 7.56
C ARG A 48 -19.58 -1.33 6.17
N VAL A 49 -20.24 -0.63 5.25
CA VAL A 49 -20.38 -1.09 3.85
C VAL A 49 -19.03 -1.03 3.15
N PHE A 50 -18.27 0.05 3.33
CA PHE A 50 -16.96 0.22 2.72
C PHE A 50 -15.93 -0.77 3.29
N GLU A 51 -15.92 -1.01 4.60
CA GLU A 51 -15.05 -2.00 5.25
C GLU A 51 -15.36 -3.42 4.74
N ALA A 52 -16.63 -3.83 4.78
CA ALA A 52 -17.05 -5.15 4.29
C ALA A 52 -16.72 -5.35 2.81
N ALA A 53 -16.82 -4.29 2.01
CA ALA A 53 -16.47 -4.35 0.60
C ALA A 53 -14.95 -4.40 0.37
N CYS A 54 -14.14 -3.69 1.15
CA CYS A 54 -12.68 -3.80 1.11
C CYS A 54 -12.22 -5.22 1.48
N ASP A 55 -12.76 -5.79 2.55
CA ASP A 55 -12.46 -7.15 3.00
C ASP A 55 -12.80 -8.19 1.93
N ALA A 56 -13.95 -8.02 1.26
CA ALA A 56 -14.35 -8.89 0.15
C ALA A 56 -13.44 -8.76 -1.08
N LEU A 57 -12.95 -7.55 -1.36
CA LEU A 57 -12.12 -7.26 -2.53
C LEU A 57 -10.64 -7.58 -2.32
N GLU A 58 -10.15 -7.66 -1.09
CA GLU A 58 -8.73 -7.83 -0.74
C GLU A 58 -8.06 -8.98 -1.52
N LYS A 59 -8.74 -10.12 -1.62
CA LYS A 59 -8.23 -11.34 -2.29
C LYS A 59 -8.31 -11.29 -3.82
N GLU A 60 -9.23 -10.51 -4.38
CA GLU A 60 -9.45 -10.42 -5.82
C GLU A 60 -8.73 -9.22 -6.45
N LEU A 61 -8.29 -8.26 -5.63
CA LEU A 61 -7.63 -7.03 -6.04
C LEU A 61 -6.46 -7.23 -7.04
N PRO A 62 -5.56 -8.20 -6.83
CA PRO A 62 -4.46 -8.45 -7.77
C PRO A 62 -4.90 -8.95 -9.16
N ARG A 63 -6.11 -9.52 -9.27
CA ARG A 63 -6.64 -10.08 -10.52
C ARG A 63 -7.51 -9.10 -11.28
N LEU A 64 -7.91 -7.99 -10.66
CA LEU A 64 -8.83 -7.04 -11.26
C LEU A 64 -8.17 -6.26 -12.42
N PRO A 65 -8.94 -5.91 -13.46
CA PRO A 65 -8.52 -4.93 -14.46
C PRO A 65 -8.05 -3.63 -13.83
N GLU A 66 -6.98 -3.04 -14.36
CA GLU A 66 -6.37 -1.81 -13.84
C GLU A 66 -7.38 -0.65 -13.74
N ALA A 67 -8.25 -0.51 -14.74
CA ALA A 67 -9.33 0.49 -14.74
C ALA A 67 -10.25 0.41 -13.51
N LEU A 68 -10.61 -0.80 -13.07
CA LEU A 68 -11.47 -0.98 -11.89
C LEU A 68 -10.73 -0.65 -10.60
N ARG A 69 -9.43 -0.96 -10.53
CA ARG A 69 -8.63 -0.68 -9.33
C ARG A 69 -8.40 0.83 -9.16
N LEU A 70 -8.08 1.53 -10.25
CA LEU A 70 -7.97 2.99 -10.26
C LEU A 70 -9.30 3.67 -9.89
N ARG A 71 -10.42 3.11 -10.36
CA ARG A 71 -11.76 3.58 -10.00
C ARG A 71 -12.04 3.39 -8.50
N LEU A 72 -11.70 2.23 -7.95
CA LEU A 72 -11.82 1.97 -6.52
C LEU A 72 -10.97 2.92 -5.68
N ASP A 73 -9.70 3.12 -6.05
CA ASP A 73 -8.80 4.05 -5.36
C ASP A 73 -9.33 5.49 -5.36
N SER A 74 -9.84 5.96 -6.51
CA SER A 74 -10.49 7.28 -6.63
C SER A 74 -11.71 7.39 -5.70
N ALA A 75 -12.56 6.36 -5.67
CA ALA A 75 -13.76 6.34 -4.84
C ALA A 75 -13.43 6.39 -3.33
N LEU A 76 -12.42 5.62 -2.89
CA LEU A 76 -11.97 5.61 -1.50
C LEU A 76 -11.39 6.97 -1.06
N LYS A 77 -10.58 7.60 -1.93
CA LYS A 77 -10.02 8.93 -1.70
C LYS A 77 -11.10 10.00 -1.60
N GLN A 78 -12.13 9.92 -2.44
CA GLN A 78 -13.24 10.88 -2.47
C GLN A 78 -13.99 10.94 -1.14
N VAL A 79 -14.24 9.79 -0.51
CA VAL A 79 -14.92 9.71 0.80
C VAL A 79 -13.95 9.80 1.98
N ASN A 80 -12.65 10.00 1.74
CA ASN A 80 -11.58 9.95 2.74
C ASN A 80 -11.63 8.70 3.64
N HIS A 81 -11.97 7.54 3.06
CA HIS A 81 -12.01 6.29 3.78
C HIS A 81 -10.60 5.70 3.88
N ASN A 82 -10.18 5.37 5.10
CA ASN A 82 -8.92 4.68 5.37
C ASN A 82 -9.21 3.20 5.63
N PRO A 83 -9.02 2.30 4.64
CA PRO A 83 -9.24 0.87 4.83
C PRO A 83 -8.12 0.25 5.70
N SER A 84 -8.19 -1.07 5.93
CA SER A 84 -7.16 -1.79 6.69
C SER A 84 -5.76 -1.62 6.06
N ASP A 85 -4.71 -1.64 6.89
CA ASP A 85 -3.32 -1.48 6.44
C ASP A 85 -2.93 -2.53 5.38
N SER A 86 -3.43 -3.76 5.52
CA SER A 86 -3.20 -4.84 4.54
C SER A 86 -3.79 -4.48 3.17
N PHE A 87 -5.02 -3.98 3.16
CA PHE A 87 -5.70 -3.55 1.94
C PHE A 87 -4.99 -2.37 1.29
N VAL A 88 -4.56 -1.37 2.06
CA VAL A 88 -3.81 -0.22 1.55
C VAL A 88 -2.49 -0.67 0.90
N ARG A 89 -1.75 -1.59 1.53
CA ARG A 89 -0.51 -2.14 0.96
C ARG A 89 -0.78 -2.85 -0.37
N ILE A 90 -1.83 -3.67 -0.44
CA ILE A 90 -2.22 -4.35 -1.68
C ILE A 90 -2.63 -3.32 -2.74
N LEU A 91 -3.50 -2.37 -2.41
CA LEU A 91 -3.95 -1.35 -3.35
C LEU A 91 -2.77 -0.52 -3.88
N ARG A 92 -1.82 -0.11 -3.04
CA ARG A 92 -0.60 0.59 -3.49
C ARG A 92 0.27 -0.25 -4.42
N ASN A 93 0.49 -1.51 -4.08
CA ASN A 93 1.27 -2.43 -4.92
C ASN A 93 0.64 -2.61 -6.31
N VAL A 94 -0.68 -2.44 -6.40
CA VAL A 94 -1.44 -2.81 -7.57
C VAL A 94 -1.90 -1.56 -8.37
N VAL A 95 -2.11 -0.40 -7.75
CA VAL A 95 -2.58 0.85 -8.36
C VAL A 95 -1.49 1.94 -8.42
N GLY A 96 -0.48 1.84 -7.56
CA GLY A 96 0.55 2.87 -7.43
C GLY A 96 1.19 3.22 -8.78
N PRO A 97 1.51 4.50 -9.02
CA PRO A 97 2.05 5.01 -10.27
C PRO A 97 3.42 4.39 -10.53
N GLY A 98 3.43 3.22 -11.15
CA GLY A 98 4.60 2.36 -11.21
C GLY A 98 5.12 2.06 -9.81
N SER A 99 4.71 0.92 -9.23
CA SER A 99 5.73 0.13 -8.54
C SER A 99 6.81 -0.09 -9.60
N ASP A 100 7.80 0.78 -9.63
CA ASP A 100 8.87 0.67 -10.58
C ASP A 100 9.43 -0.70 -10.29
N ARG A 101 9.22 -1.66 -11.20
CA ARG A 101 9.72 -3.04 -11.02
C ARG A 101 11.26 -3.06 -10.95
N ARG A 102 11.87 -1.88 -11.09
CA ARG A 102 13.24 -1.55 -10.78
C ARG A 102 13.49 -1.83 -9.31
N GLN A 103 14.53 -2.61 -9.05
CA GLN A 103 14.98 -2.87 -7.69
C GLN A 103 15.22 -1.56 -6.94
N ALA A 104 14.97 -1.57 -5.63
CA ALA A 104 15.25 -0.40 -4.80
C ALA A 104 16.72 0.00 -4.89
N CYS A 105 16.98 1.30 -4.98
CA CYS A 105 18.32 1.84 -5.07
C CYS A 105 19.00 1.80 -3.69
N PRO A 106 20.01 0.95 -3.47
CA PRO A 106 20.66 0.85 -2.17
C PRO A 106 21.41 2.12 -1.79
N MET A 107 21.87 2.89 -2.79
CA MET A 107 22.55 4.17 -2.57
C MET A 107 21.56 5.28 -2.18
N PHE A 108 20.32 5.25 -2.69
CA PHE A 108 19.32 6.25 -2.36
C PHE A 108 18.89 6.13 -0.90
N TRP A 109 18.65 4.90 -0.43
CA TRP A 109 18.31 4.64 0.97
C TRP A 109 19.38 5.11 1.97
N ARG A 110 20.65 5.20 1.54
CA ARG A 110 21.76 5.73 2.34
C ARG A 110 21.93 7.25 2.21
N GLY A 111 21.13 7.91 1.38
CA GLY A 111 21.32 9.33 1.02
C GLY A 111 22.56 9.58 0.16
N GLN A 112 23.09 8.56 -0.52
CA GLN A 112 24.34 8.63 -1.30
C GLN A 112 24.13 8.46 -2.82
N CYS A 113 22.89 8.37 -3.29
CA CYS A 113 22.62 8.25 -4.73
C CYS A 113 22.91 9.58 -5.45
N LYS A 114 23.90 9.57 -6.35
CA LYS A 114 24.29 10.76 -7.15
C LYS A 114 23.45 10.92 -8.44
N TRP A 115 22.70 9.90 -8.83
CA TRP A 115 21.95 9.90 -10.10
C TRP A 115 20.57 10.58 -10.01
N GLY A 116 20.08 10.82 -8.79
CA GLY A 116 18.78 11.50 -8.57
C GLY A 116 17.65 10.80 -9.35
N PRO A 117 16.75 11.56 -9.99
CA PRO A 117 15.63 11.01 -10.78
C PRO A 117 16.05 10.17 -11.99
N LYS A 118 17.30 10.32 -12.46
CA LYS A 118 17.84 9.55 -13.59
C LYS A 118 18.40 8.20 -13.16
N CYS A 119 18.31 7.84 -11.87
CA CYS A 119 18.78 6.55 -11.39
C CYS A 119 18.02 5.42 -12.10
N LYS A 120 18.76 4.38 -12.50
CA LYS A 120 18.18 3.16 -13.11
C LYS A 120 17.42 2.32 -12.08
N LEU A 121 17.62 2.54 -10.80
CA LEU A 121 16.98 1.83 -9.69
C LEU A 121 15.86 2.69 -9.08
N SER A 122 14.89 2.04 -8.42
CA SER A 122 13.75 2.74 -7.83
C SER A 122 14.17 3.54 -6.59
N HIS A 123 13.70 4.78 -6.49
CA HIS A 123 13.85 5.64 -5.31
C HIS A 123 12.57 5.67 -4.46
N ASP A 124 11.63 4.77 -4.74
CA ASP A 124 10.40 4.66 -3.95
C ASP A 124 10.60 3.78 -2.71
N SER A 125 10.08 4.23 -1.57
CA SER A 125 10.15 3.52 -0.29
C SER A 125 9.47 2.14 -0.37
N SER A 126 8.37 2.05 -1.11
CA SER A 126 7.64 0.78 -1.30
C SER A 126 8.49 -0.25 -2.05
N SER A 127 9.30 0.21 -3.02
CA SER A 127 10.21 -0.68 -3.76
C SER A 127 11.27 -1.27 -2.83
N PHE A 128 11.71 -0.52 -1.81
CA PHE A 128 12.66 -0.98 -0.81
C PHE A 128 12.09 -2.04 0.12
N GLU A 129 10.89 -1.80 0.67
CA GLU A 129 10.17 -2.81 1.47
C GLU A 129 9.97 -4.11 0.68
N ASN A 130 9.54 -4.01 -0.58
CA ASN A 130 9.38 -5.19 -1.45
C ASN A 130 10.72 -5.92 -1.70
N THR A 131 11.83 -5.19 -1.86
CA THR A 131 13.15 -5.80 -2.06
C THR A 131 13.66 -6.46 -0.78
N MET A 132 13.33 -5.90 0.39
CA MET A 132 13.61 -6.49 1.71
C MET A 132 12.80 -7.76 1.96
N GLU A 133 11.48 -7.72 1.76
CA GLU A 133 10.58 -8.86 1.97
C GLU A 133 10.93 -10.02 1.03
N SER A 134 11.32 -9.73 -0.21
CA SER A 134 11.75 -10.76 -1.17
C SER A 134 13.13 -11.37 -0.85
N GLY A 135 13.88 -10.82 0.11
CA GLY A 135 15.24 -11.28 0.45
C GLY A 135 16.26 -11.11 -0.69
N SER A 136 15.86 -10.46 -1.79
CA SER A 136 16.72 -10.14 -2.93
C SER A 136 17.68 -9.00 -2.59
N TRP A 137 17.34 -8.19 -1.59
CA TRP A 137 18.21 -7.14 -1.10
C TRP A 137 19.45 -7.75 -0.46
N ARG A 138 20.57 -7.69 -1.18
CA ARG A 138 21.87 -7.92 -0.59
C ARG A 138 22.45 -6.57 -0.21
N PRO A 139 22.86 -6.35 1.05
CA PRO A 139 23.76 -5.23 1.31
C PRO A 139 24.92 -5.40 0.34
N PRO A 140 25.36 -4.34 -0.40
CA PRO A 140 26.51 -4.44 -1.27
C PRO A 140 27.59 -5.07 -0.44
N SER A 141 27.92 -6.29 -0.80
CA SER A 141 28.77 -7.11 0.04
C SER A 141 30.00 -6.27 0.28
N GLN A 142 30.42 -6.20 1.53
CA GLN A 142 31.81 -5.92 1.84
C GLN A 142 32.70 -7.07 1.31
N SER A 143 32.34 -7.64 0.14
CA SER A 143 33.18 -8.45 -0.71
C SER A 143 34.39 -7.61 -0.96
N GLY A 144 35.44 -7.80 -0.16
CA GLY A 144 36.58 -8.64 -0.49
C GLY A 144 37.28 -8.39 -1.82
N GLY A 145 36.73 -7.53 -2.68
CA GLY A 145 37.45 -6.87 -3.75
C GLY A 145 38.45 -5.98 -3.05
N LYS A 146 39.70 -6.44 -3.05
CA LYS A 146 40.92 -5.70 -2.70
C LYS A 146 40.63 -4.21 -2.82
N SER A 147 40.44 -3.57 -1.67
CA SER A 147 40.32 -2.13 -1.57
C SER A 147 41.54 -1.54 -2.26
N VAL A 148 41.41 -1.15 -3.53
CA VAL A 148 42.32 -0.18 -4.13
C VAL A 148 42.23 1.03 -3.23
N GLY A 149 43.32 1.28 -2.50
CA GLY A 149 43.32 2.11 -1.31
C GLY A 149 42.57 3.42 -1.51
N PHE A 150 41.36 3.49 -0.97
CA PHE A 150 40.63 4.74 -0.81
C PHE A 150 41.23 5.46 0.40
N LYS A 151 42.49 5.89 0.25
CA LYS A 151 43.27 6.66 1.22
C LYS A 151 43.12 8.16 0.97
N GLN A 152 41.98 8.58 0.42
CA GLN A 152 41.70 9.98 0.11
C GLN A 152 40.20 10.26 0.31
N SER A 153 39.81 10.73 1.50
CA SER A 153 38.68 11.68 1.67
C SER A 153 38.25 11.91 3.12
N SER A 154 38.94 11.37 4.15
CA SER A 154 38.69 11.84 5.52
C SER A 154 38.88 13.35 5.68
N ASP A 155 39.65 13.98 4.78
CA ASP A 155 39.85 15.43 4.74
C ASP A 155 38.91 16.19 3.79
N LEU A 156 38.04 15.51 3.02
CA LEU A 156 37.05 16.19 2.16
C LEU A 156 35.68 16.42 2.84
N PHE A 157 35.44 15.84 4.02
CA PHE A 157 34.15 15.96 4.72
C PHE A 157 34.01 17.20 5.63
N LYS A 158 34.92 18.19 5.51
CA LYS A 158 34.81 19.44 6.28
C LYS A 158 34.20 20.63 5.52
N ALA A 159 33.84 20.50 4.24
CA ALA A 159 33.49 21.69 3.44
C ALA A 159 32.02 21.90 3.05
N ASP A 160 31.14 20.89 3.00
CA ASP A 160 29.77 21.14 2.52
C ASP A 160 28.70 21.03 3.61
N ARG A 161 28.61 22.14 4.35
CA ARG A 161 27.36 22.65 4.92
C ARG A 161 26.43 23.07 3.76
N CYS A 162 25.73 22.13 3.14
CA CYS A 162 24.48 22.43 2.44
C CYS A 162 23.35 21.92 3.34
N GLY A 163 22.53 22.74 4.00
CA GLY A 163 22.04 24.03 3.52
C GLY A 163 21.10 23.83 2.34
N ALA A 164 20.18 22.88 2.42
CA ALA A 164 19.07 22.77 1.48
C ALA A 164 17.82 22.28 2.23
N LEU A 165 17.07 23.27 2.73
CA LEU A 165 15.64 23.16 3.00
C LEU A 165 14.92 22.87 1.68
N TRP A 166 14.38 21.67 1.52
CA TRP A 166 13.23 21.38 0.68
C TRP A 166 12.40 20.32 1.39
#